data_AF-A0A5S6Q154-F1
#
_entry.id   AF-A0A5S6Q154-F1
#
_cell.length_a   1.000
_cell.length_b   1.000
_cell.length_c   1.000
_cell.angle_alpha   90.00
_cell.angle_beta   90.00
_cell.angle_gamma   90.00
#
_symmetry.space_group_name_H-M   'P 1'
#
loop_
_entity.id
_entity.type
_entity.pdbx_description
1 polymer ?
#
loop_
_entity_poly.entity_id
_entity_poly.type
_entity_poly.pdbx_seq_one_letter_code
_entity_poly.pdbx_strand_id
1 'polypeptide(L)'
;MCDHSILRKVSAEPLVWRVKTSDDRPHVKRIHLDNKANATITFYLHSSDPDRLRPYPVCGVMAPESQRYVTVKLRNFTPQLPRKEFVVVAFAVVPKHTICKTASQLWAGVNEHLLVRKTCTVQFWCEQENAEECANRFSEERTSLQTPTSHFDEEDEPDDKSNGLAS
;
A
#
# COMPACT_ATOMS: atom_id res chain seq x y z
N MET A 1 -45.58 8.87 8.82
CA MET A 1 -44.64 9.78 8.12
C MET A 1 -43.25 9.42 8.61
N CYS A 2 -42.41 8.85 7.76
CA CYS A 2 -41.09 8.37 8.19
C CYS A 2 -40.05 9.46 7.90
N ASP A 3 -39.50 10.04 8.96
CA ASP A 3 -38.37 10.96 8.88
C ASP A 3 -37.16 10.25 8.26
N HIS A 4 -36.75 10.74 7.10
CA HIS A 4 -35.63 10.21 6.34
C HIS A 4 -34.59 11.32 6.17
N SER A 5 -34.00 11.75 7.29
CA SER A 5 -32.89 12.69 7.32
C SER A 5 -31.76 12.12 8.17
N ILE A 6 -30.87 11.33 7.56
CA ILE A 6 -29.63 10.89 8.20
C ILE A 6 -28.44 11.32 7.33
N LEU A 7 -28.19 12.62 7.28
CA LEU A 7 -26.87 13.17 6.99
C LEU A 7 -26.11 13.38 8.32
N ARG A 8 -25.80 12.28 9.03
CA ARG A 8 -24.80 12.33 10.09
C ARG A 8 -23.45 12.01 9.46
N LYS A 9 -22.63 13.05 9.24
CA LYS A 9 -21.21 12.91 8.93
C LYS A 9 -20.54 12.30 10.17
N VAL A 10 -20.40 10.98 10.19
CA VAL A 10 -19.74 10.27 11.29
C VAL A 10 -18.26 10.20 10.95
N SER A 11 -17.41 10.89 11.72
CA SER A 11 -15.96 10.75 11.59
C SER A 11 -15.57 9.34 12.00
N ALA A 12 -14.80 8.65 11.15
CA ALA A 12 -14.21 7.36 11.47
C ALA A 12 -12.79 7.54 11.98
N GLU A 13 -12.22 6.48 12.57
CA GLU A 13 -10.81 6.46 12.94
C GLU A 13 -9.90 6.70 11.72
N PRO A 14 -8.76 7.38 11.91
CA PRO A 14 -7.84 7.65 10.83
C PRO A 14 -7.21 6.37 10.30
N LEU A 15 -6.97 6.32 8.98
CA LEU A 15 -6.16 5.29 8.35
C LEU A 15 -4.69 5.71 8.42
N VAL A 16 -3.95 5.10 9.34
CA VAL A 16 -2.53 5.42 9.56
C VAL A 16 -1.64 4.39 8.88
N TRP A 17 -0.86 4.81 7.90
CA TRP A 17 0.23 4.02 7.32
C TRP A 17 1.56 4.40 7.94
N ARG A 18 2.29 3.40 8.43
CA ARG A 18 3.72 3.54 8.75
C ARG A 18 4.48 3.06 7.53
N VAL A 19 5.21 3.97 6.90
CA VAL A 19 5.90 3.72 5.64
C VAL A 19 7.40 3.86 5.90
N LYS A 20 8.16 2.86 5.45
CA LYS A 20 9.61 2.94 5.33
C LYS A 20 9.94 3.21 3.88
N THR A 21 10.85 4.14 3.62
CA THR A 21 11.22 4.57 2.25
C THR A 21 11.87 3.45 1.43
N SER A 22 12.36 2.40 2.08
CA SER A 22 13.03 1.24 1.49
C SER A 22 12.11 0.03 1.28
N ASP A 23 10.86 0.08 1.73
CA ASP A 23 9.98 -1.09 1.72
C ASP A 23 9.23 -1.23 0.40
N ASP A 24 9.55 -2.27 -0.37
CA ASP A 24 8.87 -2.62 -1.63
C ASP A 24 7.53 -3.35 -1.38
N ARG A 25 7.13 -3.55 -0.12
CA ARG A 25 5.88 -4.24 0.20
C ARG A 25 4.66 -3.38 -0.10
N PRO A 26 3.56 -4.00 -0.59
CA PRO A 26 2.32 -3.29 -0.79
C PRO A 26 1.73 -2.83 0.56
N HIS A 27 1.67 -1.52 0.74
CA HIS A 27 1.08 -0.88 1.91
C HIS A 27 -0.45 -0.94 1.89
N VAL A 28 -1.05 -1.89 2.61
CA VAL A 28 -2.51 -2.11 2.63
C VAL A 28 -3.08 -1.87 4.03
N LYS A 29 -4.22 -1.17 4.11
CA LYS A 29 -5.03 -1.06 5.33
C LYS A 29 -6.39 -1.72 5.12
N ARG A 30 -6.95 -2.28 6.19
CA ARG A 30 -8.28 -2.89 6.19
C ARG A 30 -9.24 -1.98 6.94
N ILE A 31 -10.42 -1.78 6.37
CA ILE A 31 -11.54 -1.11 7.02
C ILE A 31 -12.56 -2.19 7.35
N HIS A 32 -12.95 -2.27 8.63
CA HIS A 32 -13.99 -3.18 9.08
C HIS A 32 -15.36 -2.53 8.84
N LEU A 33 -16.20 -3.20 8.05
CA LEU A 33 -17.59 -2.84 7.81
C LEU A 33 -18.46 -3.80 8.60
N ASP A 34 -19.35 -3.25 9.42
CA ASP A 34 -20.25 -4.02 10.28
C ASP A 34 -21.69 -3.53 10.04
N ASN A 35 -22.49 -4.38 9.38
CA ASN A 35 -23.90 -4.09 9.14
C ASN A 35 -24.73 -4.55 10.33
N LYS A 36 -24.94 -3.67 11.30
CA LYS A 36 -25.81 -3.93 12.45
C LYS A 36 -27.30 -3.76 12.15
N ALA A 37 -27.67 -3.43 10.91
CA ALA A 37 -29.07 -3.29 10.55
C ALA A 37 -29.69 -4.65 10.22
N ASN A 38 -30.98 -4.82 10.52
CA ASN A 38 -31.79 -5.95 10.06
C ASN A 38 -32.25 -5.76 8.60
N ALA A 39 -31.39 -5.17 7.76
CA ALA A 39 -31.66 -4.89 6.36
C ALA A 39 -30.37 -5.06 5.53
N THR A 40 -30.52 -5.51 4.29
CA THR A 40 -29.43 -5.54 3.33
C THR A 40 -28.99 -4.13 3.01
N ILE A 41 -27.69 -3.88 3.03
CA ILE A 41 -27.11 -2.59 2.67
C ILE A 41 -26.16 -2.74 1.49
N THR A 42 -25.99 -1.67 0.72
CA THR A 42 -24.88 -1.54 -0.22
C THR A 42 -23.90 -0.51 0.29
N PHE A 43 -22.61 -0.72 -0.02
CA PHE A 43 -21.54 0.21 0.32
C PHE A 43 -20.80 0.68 -0.94
N TYR A 44 -20.22 1.87 -0.88
CA TYR A 44 -19.32 2.45 -1.88
C TYR A 44 -18.13 3.09 -1.19
N LEU A 45 -16.94 2.85 -1.72
CA LEU A 45 -15.69 3.44 -1.27
C LEU A 45 -15.19 4.46 -2.29
N HIS A 46 -14.90 5.65 -1.80
CA HIS A 46 -14.29 6.74 -2.56
C HIS A 46 -13.00 7.16 -1.89
N SER A 47 -11.98 7.47 -2.69
CA SER A 47 -10.74 8.08 -2.24
C SER A 47 -10.62 9.49 -2.81
N SER A 48 -10.12 10.42 -2.00
CA SER A 48 -9.76 11.77 -2.47
C SER A 48 -8.63 11.76 -3.51
N ASP A 49 -7.81 10.71 -3.52
CA ASP A 49 -6.73 10.48 -4.48
C ASP A 49 -6.73 8.99 -4.88
N PRO A 50 -7.47 8.59 -5.93
CA PRO A 50 -7.62 7.20 -6.32
C PRO A 50 -6.36 6.58 -6.96
N ASP A 51 -5.44 7.41 -7.46
CA ASP A 51 -4.18 6.97 -8.05
C ASP A 51 -3.19 6.53 -6.96
N ARG A 52 -3.18 7.26 -5.85
CA ARG A 52 -2.36 6.96 -4.68
C ARG A 52 -3.03 6.00 -3.71
N LEU A 53 -4.29 6.22 -3.38
CA LEU A 53 -5.04 5.44 -2.39
C LEU A 53 -6.18 4.73 -3.11
N ARG A 54 -6.03 3.42 -3.32
CA ARG A 54 -6.96 2.62 -4.11
C ARG A 54 -7.81 1.71 -3.21
N PRO A 55 -9.08 2.05 -2.95
CA PRO A 55 -9.99 1.18 -2.22
C PRO A 55 -10.37 -0.06 -3.03
N TYR A 56 -10.62 -1.18 -2.36
CA TYR A 56 -11.08 -2.41 -2.98
C TYR A 56 -11.86 -3.32 -2.00
N PRO A 57 -12.97 -3.94 -2.43
CA PRO A 57 -13.74 -3.60 -3.63
C PRO A 57 -14.31 -2.18 -3.53
N VAL A 58 -14.48 -1.48 -4.65
CA VAL A 58 -15.01 -0.10 -4.68
C VAL A 58 -16.47 -0.06 -4.25
N CYS A 59 -17.23 -1.11 -4.49
CA CYS A 59 -18.60 -1.23 -4.00
C CYS A 59 -18.95 -2.68 -3.68
N GLY A 60 -20.03 -2.87 -2.94
CA GLY A 60 -20.54 -4.21 -2.62
C GLY A 60 -21.87 -4.19 -1.91
N VAL A 61 -22.37 -5.38 -1.62
CA VAL A 61 -23.60 -5.61 -0.86
C VAL A 61 -23.23 -6.38 0.41
N MET A 62 -23.91 -6.08 1.50
CA MET A 62 -23.80 -6.75 2.78
C MET A 62 -25.18 -7.18 3.25
N ALA A 63 -25.31 -8.45 3.62
CA ALA A 63 -26.53 -9.00 4.20
C ALA A 63 -26.81 -8.34 5.56
N PRO A 64 -28.06 -8.43 6.07
CA PRO A 64 -28.37 -8.06 7.45
C PRO A 64 -27.40 -8.72 8.44
N GLU A 65 -27.03 -8.01 9.49
CA GLU A 65 -26.26 -8.55 10.62
C GLU A 65 -24.93 -9.22 10.21
N SER A 66 -24.31 -8.74 9.13
CA SER A 66 -23.09 -9.29 8.56
C SER A 66 -21.90 -8.35 8.66
N GLN A 67 -20.71 -8.93 8.59
CA GLN A 67 -19.44 -8.21 8.67
C GLN A 67 -18.59 -8.46 7.44
N ARG A 68 -17.80 -7.45 7.05
CA ARG A 68 -16.89 -7.54 5.92
C ARG A 68 -15.67 -6.66 6.12
N TYR A 69 -14.54 -7.09 5.58
CA TYR A 69 -13.36 -6.24 5.45
C TYR A 69 -13.23 -5.75 4.01
N VAL A 70 -12.95 -4.46 3.86
CA VAL A 70 -12.51 -3.85 2.60
C VAL A 70 -11.09 -3.33 2.79
N THR A 71 -10.34 -3.21 1.71
CA THR A 71 -8.95 -2.77 1.75
C THR A 71 -8.78 -1.41 1.08
N VAL A 72 -7.77 -0.68 1.51
CA VAL A 72 -7.23 0.48 0.81
C VAL A 72 -5.75 0.21 0.58
N LYS A 73 -5.34 0.18 -0.68
CA LYS A 73 -3.94 0.00 -1.06
C LYS A 73 -3.33 1.36 -1.34
N LEU A 74 -2.24 1.66 -0.66
CA LEU A 74 -1.37 2.79 -0.98
C LEU A 74 -0.43 2.39 -2.13
N ARG A 75 -0.34 3.23 -3.15
CA ARG A 75 0.52 3.09 -4.32
C ARG A 75 1.49 4.27 -4.39
N ASN A 76 2.68 4.01 -4.91
CA ASN A 76 3.67 5.02 -5.26
C ASN A 76 3.86 6.06 -4.14
N PHE A 77 4.11 5.58 -2.91
CA PHE A 77 4.33 6.51 -1.80
C PHE A 77 5.60 7.31 -2.09
N THR A 78 5.39 8.60 -2.32
CA THR A 78 6.47 9.58 -2.29
C THR A 78 6.22 10.44 -1.06
N PRO A 79 7.27 10.73 -0.25
CA PRO A 79 7.18 11.67 0.86
C PRO A 79 7.08 13.10 0.28
N GLN A 80 5.96 13.40 -0.38
CA GLN A 80 5.61 14.75 -0.79
C GLN A 80 5.03 15.53 0.39
N LEU A 81 4.86 16.84 0.18
CA LEU A 81 4.14 17.76 1.05
C LEU A 81 2.88 17.10 1.66
N PRO A 82 2.61 17.30 2.96
CA PRO A 82 1.44 16.72 3.62
C PRO A 82 0.16 17.15 2.90
N ARG A 83 -0.52 16.19 2.28
CA ARG A 83 -1.82 16.37 1.62
C ARG A 83 -2.94 15.90 2.56
N LYS A 84 -4.04 16.65 2.61
CA LYS A 84 -5.25 16.22 3.33
C LYS A 84 -5.98 15.17 2.51
N GLU A 85 -5.61 13.92 2.70
CA GLU A 85 -6.21 12.77 2.04
C GLU A 85 -7.30 12.13 2.91
N PHE A 86 -8.33 11.59 2.27
CA PHE A 86 -9.41 10.89 2.95
C PHE A 86 -9.99 9.76 2.10
N VAL A 87 -10.56 8.79 2.79
CA VAL A 87 -11.38 7.72 2.21
C VAL A 87 -12.79 7.85 2.76
N VAL A 88 -13.79 7.90 1.89
CA VAL A 88 -15.20 7.89 2.27
C VAL A 88 -15.76 6.50 2.08
N VAL A 89 -16.47 6.00 3.10
CA VAL A 89 -17.33 4.83 3.01
C VAL A 89 -18.77 5.31 3.09
N ALA A 90 -19.51 5.16 2.00
CA ALA A 90 -20.93 5.49 1.92
C ALA A 90 -21.76 4.21 2.00
N PHE A 91 -22.91 4.29 2.66
CA PHE A 91 -23.86 3.19 2.80
C PHE A 91 -25.26 3.63 2.42
N ALA A 92 -26.02 2.70 1.84
CA ALA A 92 -27.43 2.85 1.54
C ALA A 92 -28.18 1.55 1.85
N VAL A 93 -29.43 1.66 2.30
CA VAL A 93 -30.31 0.49 2.48
C VAL A 93 -30.78 0.02 1.10
N VAL A 94 -30.71 -1.29 0.85
CA VAL A 94 -31.24 -1.90 -0.37
C VAL A 94 -32.75 -2.12 -0.20
N PRO A 95 -33.60 -1.60 -1.10
CA PRO A 95 -35.04 -1.83 -1.01
C PRO A 95 -35.41 -3.32 -1.14
N LYS A 96 -36.34 -3.80 -0.31
CA LYS A 96 -36.72 -5.23 -0.21
C LYS A 96 -37.20 -5.87 -1.53
N HIS A 97 -37.76 -5.08 -2.44
CA HIS A 97 -38.30 -5.55 -3.72
C HIS A 97 -37.33 -5.36 -4.90
N THR A 98 -36.04 -5.16 -4.63
CA THR A 98 -35.04 -4.98 -5.68
C THR A 98 -34.63 -6.34 -6.25
N ILE A 99 -35.03 -6.63 -7.48
CA ILE A 99 -34.68 -7.89 -8.16
C ILE A 99 -33.35 -7.73 -8.90
N CYS A 100 -32.42 -8.66 -8.67
CA CYS A 100 -31.20 -8.91 -9.46
C CYS A 100 -30.43 -7.65 -9.91
N LYS A 101 -30.03 -6.79 -8.97
CA LYS A 101 -29.12 -5.68 -9.25
C LYS A 101 -27.72 -5.96 -8.72
N THR A 102 -26.71 -5.66 -9.54
CA THR A 102 -25.32 -5.63 -9.07
C THR A 102 -25.11 -4.45 -8.12
N ALA A 103 -24.06 -4.49 -7.29
CA ALA A 103 -23.74 -3.38 -6.39
C ALA A 103 -23.64 -2.04 -7.14
N SER A 104 -22.97 -2.02 -8.30
CA SER A 104 -22.86 -0.82 -9.15
C SER A 104 -24.22 -0.29 -9.63
N GLN A 105 -25.15 -1.19 -10.00
CA GLN A 105 -26.50 -0.81 -10.43
C GLN A 105 -27.36 -0.27 -9.29
N LEU A 106 -27.15 -0.73 -8.06
CA LEU A 106 -27.82 -0.17 -6.89
C LEU A 106 -27.42 1.30 -6.72
N TRP A 107 -26.12 1.61 -6.83
CA TRP A 107 -25.58 2.95 -6.64
C TRP A 107 -26.04 3.98 -7.68
N ALA A 108 -26.36 3.56 -8.91
CA ALA A 108 -26.88 4.48 -9.93
C ALA A 108 -28.24 5.11 -9.59
N GLY A 109 -29.02 4.48 -8.69
CA GLY A 109 -30.37 4.93 -8.31
C GLY A 109 -30.50 5.40 -6.87
N VAL A 110 -29.40 5.53 -6.12
CA VAL A 110 -29.47 5.93 -4.71
C VAL A 110 -29.67 7.44 -4.60
N ASN A 111 -30.67 7.85 -3.81
CA ASN A 111 -30.82 9.24 -3.41
C ASN A 111 -29.71 9.63 -2.42
N GLU A 112 -28.89 10.61 -2.79
CA GLU A 112 -27.75 11.06 -1.99
C GLU A 112 -28.12 11.53 -0.58
N HIS A 113 -29.33 12.07 -0.39
CA HIS A 113 -29.79 12.56 0.91
C HIS A 113 -30.04 11.45 1.93
N LEU A 114 -30.18 10.21 1.47
CA LEU A 114 -30.44 9.03 2.31
C LEU A 114 -29.16 8.26 2.63
N LEU A 115 -28.00 8.76 2.21
CA LEU A 115 -26.72 8.10 2.41
C LEU A 115 -26.16 8.36 3.81
N VAL A 116 -25.72 7.28 4.45
CA VAL A 116 -24.84 7.38 5.61
C VAL A 116 -23.40 7.40 5.10
N ARG A 117 -22.65 8.46 5.41
CA ARG A 117 -21.26 8.63 4.99
C ARG A 117 -20.34 8.63 6.21
N LYS A 118 -19.32 7.77 6.17
CA LYS A 118 -18.19 7.77 7.10
C LYS A 118 -16.94 8.25 6.37
N THR A 119 -16.23 9.20 6.95
CA THR A 119 -14.97 9.70 6.38
C THR A 119 -13.82 9.28 7.28
N CYS A 120 -12.87 8.53 6.73
CA CYS A 120 -11.61 8.19 7.36
C CYS A 120 -10.54 9.15 6.82
N THR A 121 -9.93 9.95 7.69
CA THR A 121 -8.76 10.76 7.31
C THR A 121 -7.54 9.87 7.15
N VAL A 122 -6.66 10.19 6.22
CA VAL A 122 -5.43 9.42 5.97
C VAL A 122 -4.23 10.11 6.59
N GLN A 123 -3.38 9.33 7.24
CA GLN A 123 -2.14 9.80 7.86
C GLN A 123 -0.98 8.89 7.47
N PHE A 124 0.17 9.50 7.18
CA PHE A 124 1.41 8.80 6.88
C PHE A 124 2.44 9.11 7.94
N TRP A 125 3.07 8.08 8.46
CA TRP A 125 4.18 8.16 9.40
C TRP A 125 5.40 7.58 8.70
N CYS A 126 6.36 8.43 8.35
CA CYS A 126 7.59 8.01 7.71
C CYS A 126 8.60 7.67 8.80
N GLU A 127 9.03 6.41 8.87
CA GLU A 127 10.16 6.02 9.71
C GLU A 127 11.42 6.36 8.92
N GLN A 128 12.20 7.35 9.38
CA GLN A 128 13.54 7.59 8.83
C GLN A 128 14.41 6.39 9.20
N GLU A 129 15.02 5.74 8.21
CA GLU A 129 16.11 4.81 8.48
C GLU A 129 17.24 5.58 9.17
N ASN A 130 17.76 5.05 10.27
CA ASN A 130 18.91 5.63 10.95
C ASN A 130 20.03 5.79 9.92
N ALA A 131 20.58 7.00 9.81
CA ALA A 131 21.66 7.33 8.88
C ALA A 131 22.91 6.43 9.01
N GLU A 132 23.01 5.66 10.11
CA GLU A 132 24.08 4.69 10.39
C GLU A 132 23.99 3.41 9.53
N GLU A 133 22.82 2.96 9.10
CA GLU A 133 22.70 1.77 8.24
C GLU A 133 23.16 2.02 6.79
N CYS A 134 23.02 3.26 6.30
CA CYS A 134 23.57 3.65 5.01
C CYS A 134 25.12 3.70 5.01
N ALA A 135 25.73 4.12 6.13
CA ALA A 135 27.18 4.17 6.24
C ALA A 135 27.83 2.77 6.24
N ASN A 136 27.14 1.77 6.83
CA ASN A 136 27.66 0.41 6.90
C ASN A 136 27.60 -0.34 5.56
N ARG A 137 26.57 -0.11 4.73
CA ARG A 137 26.48 -0.72 3.39
C ARG A 137 27.57 -0.24 2.43
N PHE A 138 28.06 0.99 2.58
CA PHE A 138 29.19 1.50 1.78
C PHE A 138 30.57 1.13 2.35
N SER A 139 30.63 0.63 3.59
CA SER A 139 31.88 0.29 4.28
C SER A 139 32.28 -1.18 4.06
N GLU A 140 31.33 -2.08 3.83
CA GLU A 140 31.63 -3.50 3.59
C GLU A 140 32.20 -3.80 2.18
N GLU A 141 32.07 -2.87 1.23
CA GLU A 141 32.56 -3.03 -0.15
C GLU A 141 34.01 -2.53 -0.37
N ARG A 142 34.68 -2.00 0.67
CA ARG A 142 36.03 -1.40 0.54
C ARG A 142 37.21 -2.26 1.02
N THR A 143 37.00 -3.48 1.49
CA THR A 143 38.09 -4.33 2.02
C THR A 143 38.62 -5.40 1.08
N SER A 144 38.16 -5.46 -0.18
CA SER A 144 38.49 -6.59 -1.07
C SER A 144 39.19 -6.19 -2.36
N LEU A 145 40.12 -5.23 -2.38
CA LEU A 145 40.95 -4.97 -3.58
C LEU A 145 42.37 -4.50 -3.25
N GLN A 146 43.29 -5.46 -3.40
CA GLN A 146 44.68 -5.36 -3.89
C GLN A 146 45.81 -4.75 -3.04
N THR A 147 46.79 -5.61 -2.73
CA THR A 147 48.22 -5.28 -2.84
C THR A 147 48.87 -6.20 -3.89
N PRO A 148 49.41 -5.69 -5.01
CA PRO A 148 50.42 -6.39 -5.77
C PRO A 148 51.80 -5.99 -5.21
N THR A 149 52.54 -6.95 -4.65
CA THR A 149 53.94 -6.75 -4.27
C THR A 149 54.81 -6.82 -5.52
N SER A 150 55.37 -5.67 -5.89
CA SER A 150 56.47 -5.50 -6.82
C SER A 150 57.78 -5.95 -6.17
N HIS A 151 58.52 -6.86 -6.79
CA HIS A 151 59.96 -7.04 -6.53
C HIS A 151 60.65 -7.40 -7.86
N PHE A 152 61.36 -6.41 -8.39
CA PHE A 152 62.48 -6.61 -9.32
C PHE A 152 63.71 -6.96 -8.47
N ASP A 153 64.47 -7.96 -8.88
CA ASP A 153 65.93 -8.00 -8.75
C ASP A 153 66.52 -8.91 -9.84
N GLU A 154 67.69 -8.50 -10.30
CA GLU A 154 68.42 -8.89 -11.51
C GLU A 154 69.20 -10.22 -11.41
N GLU A 155 69.38 -10.82 -12.60
CA GLU A 155 70.53 -11.57 -13.15
C GLU A 155 71.20 -12.75 -12.40
N ASP A 156 71.27 -13.92 -13.08
CA ASP A 156 72.54 -14.54 -13.53
C ASP A 156 72.28 -15.82 -14.37
N GLU A 157 72.84 -15.87 -15.59
CA GLU A 157 73.16 -17.10 -16.38
C GLU A 157 74.56 -17.61 -15.93
N PRO A 158 75.05 -18.86 -16.18
CA PRO A 158 74.90 -19.62 -17.45
C PRO A 158 74.93 -21.18 -17.39
N ASP A 159 74.80 -21.77 -18.59
CA ASP A 159 75.37 -23.03 -19.14
C ASP A 159 75.02 -24.40 -18.51
N ASP A 160 74.44 -25.34 -19.28
CA ASP A 160 75.11 -26.14 -20.34
C ASP A 160 74.23 -27.35 -20.76
N LYS A 161 74.28 -27.68 -22.06
CA LYS A 161 73.95 -28.95 -22.78
C LYS A 161 72.99 -29.96 -22.11
N SER A 162 71.99 -30.50 -22.84
CA SER A 162 72.24 -31.63 -23.75
C SER A 162 71.00 -32.02 -24.58
N ASN A 163 71.29 -32.44 -25.81
CA ASN A 163 70.42 -32.92 -26.90
C ASN A 163 69.50 -34.12 -26.58
N GLY A 164 68.44 -34.26 -27.40
CA GLY A 164 67.77 -35.54 -27.68
C GLY A 164 66.41 -35.35 -28.38
N LEU A 165 66.37 -35.02 -29.67
CA LEU A 165 66.15 -35.91 -30.84
C LEU A 165 64.72 -36.44 -31.03
N ALA A 166 64.27 -36.24 -32.27
CA ALA A 166 62.96 -36.51 -32.84
C ALA A 166 62.66 -38.00 -33.06
N SER A 167 61.37 -38.35 -33.06
CA SER A 167 60.58 -38.74 -34.25
C SER A 167 59.16 -39.08 -33.84
#